data_AF-A0A4D9CP02-F1
#
_entry.id   AF-A0A4D9CP02-F1
#
_cell.length_a   1.000
_cell.length_b   1.000
_cell.length_c   1.000
_cell.angle_alpha   90.00
_cell.angle_beta   90.00
_cell.angle_gamma   90.00
#
_symmetry.space_group_name_H-M   'P 1'
#
loop_
_entity.id
_entity.type
_entity.pdbx_description
1 polymer ?
#
loop_
_entity_poly.entity_id
_entity_poly.type
_entity_poly.pdbx_seq_one_letter_code
_entity_poly.pdbx_strand_id
1 'polypeptide(L)'
;MYKEEWASTKAKGGDEVRRRLGIVGTKSPLFRIDKAIKAVQNALLEGDLGEDVGDVLDFVDASQRVLDGIKNADFLAYSNNFASFGNGGGALDFMEQSHEAMTPALEAFEDIMDILRLPK
;
A
#
# COMPACT_ATOMS: atom_id res chain seq x y z
N MET A 1 3.17 -5.29 -8.99
CA MET A 1 2.68 -6.68 -9.10
C MET A 1 2.71 -7.09 -10.56
N TYR A 2 3.25 -8.25 -10.90
CA TYR A 2 3.26 -8.71 -12.29
C TYR A 2 1.84 -9.07 -12.76
N LYS A 3 1.53 -8.90 -14.06
CA LYS A 3 0.18 -9.12 -14.61
C LYS A 3 -0.41 -10.50 -14.29
N GLU A 4 0.42 -11.54 -14.33
CA GLU A 4 0.01 -12.92 -14.01
C GLU A 4 -0.32 -13.10 -12.52
N GLU A 5 0.44 -12.43 -11.67
CA GLU A 5 0.23 -12.43 -10.23
C GLU A 5 -1.05 -11.69 -9.84
N TRP A 6 -1.39 -10.61 -10.56
CA TRP A 6 -2.65 -9.90 -10.40
C TRP A 6 -3.85 -10.77 -10.78
N ALA A 7 -3.83 -11.40 -11.96
CA ALA A 7 -4.92 -12.25 -12.42
C ALA A 7 -5.22 -13.39 -11.42
N SER A 8 -4.18 -14.05 -10.90
CA SER A 8 -4.35 -15.08 -9.87
C SER A 8 -4.91 -14.52 -8.56
N THR A 9 -4.52 -13.30 -8.17
CA THR A 9 -5.00 -12.66 -6.95
C THR A 9 -6.47 -12.27 -7.09
N LYS A 10 -6.84 -11.64 -8.21
CA LYS A 10 -8.22 -11.25 -8.53
C LYS A 10 -9.15 -12.45 -8.49
N ALA A 11 -8.73 -13.60 -9.02
CA ALA A 11 -9.50 -14.84 -9.01
C ALA A 11 -9.79 -15.40 -7.60
N LYS A 12 -8.97 -15.06 -6.59
CA LYS A 12 -9.15 -15.49 -5.20
C LYS A 12 -9.98 -14.52 -4.35
N GLY A 13 -10.46 -13.42 -4.95
CA GLY A 13 -11.34 -12.44 -4.32
C GLY A 13 -10.64 -11.37 -3.48
N GLY A 14 -11.44 -10.48 -2.90
CA GLY A 14 -10.96 -9.29 -2.20
C GLY A 14 -10.09 -9.61 -0.99
N ASP A 15 -10.43 -10.67 -0.23
CA ASP A 15 -9.62 -11.09 0.91
C ASP A 15 -8.18 -11.49 0.55
N GLU A 16 -7.93 -12.01 -0.66
CA GLU A 16 -6.56 -12.30 -1.09
C GLU A 16 -5.77 -11.02 -1.34
N VAL A 17 -6.41 -10.00 -1.94
CA VAL A 17 -5.81 -8.67 -2.09
C VAL A 17 -5.45 -8.12 -0.71
N ARG A 18 -6.39 -8.18 0.24
CA ARG A 18 -6.18 -7.69 1.62
C ARG A 18 -5.09 -8.45 2.36
N ARG A 19 -4.89 -9.75 2.09
CA ARG A 19 -3.73 -10.52 2.59
C ARG A 19 -2.42 -10.01 2.02
N ARG A 20 -2.37 -9.75 0.71
CA ARG A 20 -1.18 -9.18 0.05
C ARG A 20 -0.85 -7.77 0.56
N LEU A 21 -1.86 -6.95 0.82
CA LEU A 21 -1.71 -5.64 1.45
C LEU A 21 -1.28 -5.69 2.92
N GLY A 22 -1.19 -6.88 3.52
CA GLY A 22 -0.79 -7.04 4.92
C GLY A 22 -1.86 -6.63 5.94
N ILE A 23 -3.11 -6.44 5.49
CA ILE A 23 -4.26 -6.14 6.33
C ILE A 23 -4.79 -7.41 6.99
N VAL A 24 -4.85 -8.51 6.22
CA VAL A 24 -5.32 -9.81 6.72
C VAL A 24 -4.13 -10.76 6.90
N GLY A 25 -3.98 -11.27 8.12
CA GLY A 25 -2.87 -12.14 8.48
C GLY A 25 -1.57 -11.39 8.72
N THR A 26 -0.45 -12.13 8.77
CA THR A 26 0.85 -11.60 9.23
C THR A 26 2.02 -11.95 8.31
N LYS A 27 1.74 -12.56 7.15
CA LYS A 27 2.77 -13.11 6.26
C LYS A 27 3.19 -12.15 5.14
N SER A 28 2.43 -11.10 4.89
CA SER A 28 2.81 -10.10 3.87
C SER A 28 4.00 -9.28 4.36
N PRO A 29 4.93 -8.92 3.47
CA PRO A 29 5.96 -7.91 3.75
C PRO A 29 5.40 -6.55 4.17
N LEU A 30 4.16 -6.24 3.77
CA LEU A 30 3.47 -4.99 4.13
C LEU A 30 2.79 -5.06 5.51
N PHE A 31 2.85 -6.22 6.20
CA PHE A 31 2.30 -6.35 7.53
C PHE A 31 2.99 -5.37 8.50
N ARG A 32 2.20 -4.49 9.11
CA ARG A 32 2.67 -3.41 10.00
C ARG A 32 3.59 -2.39 9.33
N ILE A 33 3.41 -2.14 8.04
CA ILE A 33 4.16 -1.10 7.32
C ILE A 33 4.01 0.29 7.96
N ASP A 34 2.86 0.60 8.56
CA ASP A 34 2.63 1.81 9.35
C ASP A 34 3.62 1.96 10.50
N LYS A 35 3.92 0.86 11.20
CA LYS A 35 4.87 0.85 12.31
C LYS A 35 6.31 0.95 11.81
N ALA A 36 6.63 0.31 10.69
CA ALA A 36 7.95 0.40 10.08
C ALA A 36 8.24 1.84 9.62
N ILE A 37 7.30 2.47 8.91
CA ILE A 37 7.37 3.88 8.51
C ILE A 37 7.57 4.78 9.72
N LYS A 38 6.78 4.59 10.78
CA LYS A 38 6.90 5.40 12.01
C LYS A 38 8.26 5.24 12.69
N ALA A 39 8.83 4.04 12.68
CA ALA A 39 10.17 3.81 13.23
C ALA A 39 11.25 4.57 12.43
N VAL A 40 11.17 4.57 11.10
CA VAL A 40 12.07 5.33 10.24
C VAL A 40 11.90 6.84 10.45
N GLN A 41 10.65 7.33 10.55
CA GLN A 41 10.37 8.73 10.85
C GLN A 41 11.00 9.17 12.17
N ASN A 42 10.89 8.36 13.23
CA ASN A 42 11.50 8.68 14.52
C ASN A 42 13.02 8.73 14.40
N ALA A 43 13.64 7.76 13.73
CA ALA A 43 15.09 7.74 13.51
C ALA A 43 15.57 8.95 12.69
N LEU A 44 14.76 9.44 11.74
CA LEU A 44 15.03 10.69 11.02
C LEU A 44 15.02 11.91 11.93
N LEU A 45 14.02 12.02 12.81
CA LEU A 45 13.87 13.13 13.74
C LEU A 45 14.96 13.14 14.83
N GLU A 46 15.44 11.95 15.21
CA GLU A 46 16.51 11.76 16.20
C GLU A 46 17.91 11.96 15.59
N GLY A 47 18.03 11.99 14.26
CA GLY A 47 19.30 12.16 13.53
C GLY A 47 20.10 10.86 13.37
N ASP A 48 19.50 9.71 13.61
CA ASP A 48 20.16 8.40 13.62
C ASP A 48 20.50 7.85 12.22
N LEU A 49 19.89 8.39 11.17
CA LEU A 49 20.05 7.89 9.79
C LEU A 49 21.15 8.61 8.99
N GLY A 50 21.90 9.52 9.62
CA GLY A 50 23.04 10.24 9.02
C GLY A 50 22.63 11.43 8.15
N GLU A 51 23.63 12.23 7.73
CA GLU A 51 23.44 13.47 6.94
C GLU A 51 23.04 13.21 5.48
N ASP A 52 23.07 11.96 5.05
CA ASP A 52 22.81 11.55 3.67
C ASP A 52 21.33 11.28 3.38
N VAL A 53 20.40 11.51 4.31
CA VAL A 53 18.96 11.36 4.04
C VAL A 53 18.36 12.66 3.52
N GLY A 54 17.34 12.56 2.66
CA GLY A 54 16.56 13.71 2.19
C GLY A 54 15.73 14.38 3.31
N ASP A 55 14.90 15.35 2.93
CA ASP A 55 14.09 16.12 3.87
C ASP A 55 13.08 15.24 4.63
N VAL A 56 12.96 15.46 5.95
CA VAL A 56 12.04 14.71 6.81
C VAL A 56 10.57 15.00 6.47
N LEU A 57 10.24 16.21 6.04
CA LEU A 57 8.89 16.57 5.60
C LEU A 57 8.53 15.82 4.32
N ASP A 58 9.45 15.73 3.36
CA ASP A 58 9.25 14.95 2.14
C ASP A 58 9.02 13.46 2.47
N PHE A 59 9.77 12.92 3.45
CA PHE A 59 9.57 11.55 3.93
C PHE A 59 8.16 11.36 4.51
N VAL A 60 7.69 12.30 5.33
CA VAL A 60 6.36 12.25 5.97
C VAL A 60 5.26 12.29 4.92
N ASP A 61 5.35 13.19 3.95
CA ASP A 61 4.37 13.33 2.88
C ASP A 61 4.34 12.09 1.97
N ALA A 62 5.51 11.54 1.60
CA ALA A 62 5.61 10.30 0.85
C ALA A 62 5.02 9.10 1.63
N SER A 63 5.37 8.99 2.90
CA SER A 63 4.87 7.95 3.80
C SER A 63 3.34 7.98 3.94
N GLN A 64 2.76 9.17 4.07
CA GLN A 64 1.31 9.33 4.16
C GLN A 64 0.61 8.87 2.87
N ARG A 65 1.16 9.22 1.70
CA ARG A 65 0.64 8.77 0.39
C ARG A 65 0.65 7.23 0.25
N VAL A 66 1.70 6.56 0.72
CA VAL A 66 1.77 5.08 0.74
C VAL A 66 0.63 4.51 1.59
N LEU A 67 0.47 5.02 2.82
CA LEU A 67 -0.54 4.52 3.77
C LEU A 67 -1.96 4.76 3.29
N ASP A 68 -2.23 5.92 2.71
CA ASP A 68 -3.55 6.25 2.15
C ASP A 68 -3.88 5.39 0.93
N GLY A 69 -2.89 5.12 0.06
CA GLY A 69 -3.05 4.22 -1.07
C GLY A 69 -3.39 2.79 -0.65
N ILE A 70 -2.67 2.24 0.33
CA ILE A 70 -2.95 0.90 0.90
C ILE A 70 -4.36 0.87 1.51
N LYS A 71 -4.74 1.89 2.26
CA LYS A 71 -6.06 1.99 2.89
C LYS A 71 -7.19 2.06 1.86
N ASN A 72 -6.99 2.82 0.77
CA ASN A 72 -7.96 2.91 -0.31
C ASN A 72 -8.10 1.57 -1.05
N ALA A 73 -6.98 0.92 -1.35
CA ALA A 73 -6.99 -0.41 -1.97
C ALA A 73 -7.68 -1.45 -1.08
N ASP A 74 -7.44 -1.45 0.24
CA ASP A 74 -8.14 -2.33 1.19
C ASP A 74 -9.65 -2.08 1.20
N PHE A 75 -10.07 -0.81 1.23
CA PHE A 75 -11.48 -0.46 1.21
C PHE A 75 -12.19 -1.00 -0.05
N LEU A 76 -11.57 -0.83 -1.22
CA LEU A 76 -12.11 -1.31 -2.49
C LEU A 76 -12.15 -2.85 -2.54
N ALA A 77 -11.06 -3.51 -2.13
CA ALA A 77 -11.00 -4.97 -2.05
C ALA A 77 -12.04 -5.54 -1.06
N TYR A 78 -12.21 -4.92 0.11
CA TYR A 78 -13.24 -5.27 1.07
C TYR A 78 -14.63 -5.10 0.46
N SER A 79 -14.89 -3.97 -0.19
CA SER A 79 -16.18 -3.65 -0.82
C SER A 79 -16.56 -4.67 -1.89
N ASN A 80 -15.57 -5.16 -2.65
CA ASN A 80 -15.78 -6.22 -3.64
C ASN A 80 -16.37 -7.50 -3.03
N ASN A 81 -15.99 -7.86 -1.81
CA ASN A 81 -16.54 -9.04 -1.13
C ASN A 81 -18.05 -8.93 -0.87
N PHE A 82 -18.60 -7.72 -0.82
CA PHE A 82 -20.02 -7.46 -0.55
C PHE A 82 -20.81 -6.99 -1.79
N ALA A 83 -20.12 -6.66 -2.89
CA ALA A 83 -20.74 -6.15 -4.12
C ALA A 83 -21.75 -7.14 -4.75
N SER A 84 -21.59 -8.43 -4.49
CA SER A 84 -22.50 -9.50 -4.94
C SER A 84 -23.79 -9.63 -4.13
N PHE A 85 -23.91 -8.96 -2.98
CA PHE A 85 -25.11 -9.01 -2.11
C PHE A 85 -26.10 -7.85 -2.35
N GLY A 86 -25.71 -6.84 -3.13
CA GLY A 86 -26.56 -5.69 -3.45
C GLY A 86 -26.95 -5.67 -4.93
N ASN A 87 -28.24 -5.42 -5.22
CA ASN A 87 -28.80 -5.27 -6.58
C ASN A 87 -28.21 -4.09 -7.42
N GLY A 88 -27.11 -3.47 -6.98
CA GLY A 88 -26.43 -2.35 -7.67
C GLY A 88 -25.00 -2.66 -8.15
N GLY A 89 -24.49 -3.87 -7.93
CA GLY A 89 -23.07 -4.23 -8.16
C GLY A 89 -22.64 -4.44 -9.63
N GLY A 90 -23.50 -4.21 -10.61
CA GLY A 90 -23.22 -4.54 -12.02
C GLY A 90 -22.27 -3.59 -12.77
N ALA A 91 -21.93 -2.42 -12.20
CA ALA A 91 -21.21 -1.36 -12.92
C ALA A 91 -19.82 -0.99 -12.37
N LEU A 92 -19.44 -1.43 -11.18
CA LEU A 92 -18.16 -1.07 -10.55
C LEU A 92 -17.26 -2.30 -10.41
N ASP A 93 -16.13 -2.32 -11.12
CA ASP A 93 -15.06 -3.31 -10.91
C ASP A 93 -14.17 -2.84 -9.74
N PHE A 94 -14.66 -3.07 -8.51
CA PHE A 94 -13.93 -2.72 -7.30
C PHE A 94 -12.55 -3.40 -7.20
N MET A 95 -12.38 -4.58 -7.81
CA MET A 95 -11.08 -5.24 -7.84
C MET A 95 -10.11 -4.47 -8.73
N GLU A 96 -10.53 -4.05 -9.91
CA GLU A 96 -9.66 -3.26 -10.78
C GLU A 96 -9.32 -1.90 -10.17
N GLN A 97 -10.30 -1.21 -9.58
CA GLN A 97 -10.06 0.04 -8.86
C GLN A 97 -9.10 -0.16 -7.67
N SER A 98 -9.21 -1.28 -6.95
CA SER A 98 -8.27 -1.62 -5.87
C SER A 98 -6.85 -1.77 -6.39
N HIS A 99 -6.66 -2.31 -7.59
CA HIS A 99 -5.34 -2.46 -8.22
C HIS A 99 -4.80 -1.13 -8.72
N GLU A 100 -5.62 -0.32 -9.38
CA GLU A 100 -5.24 1.02 -9.85
C GLU A 100 -4.87 1.95 -8.69
N ALA A 101 -5.56 1.84 -7.54
CA ALA A 101 -5.24 2.60 -6.34
C ALA A 101 -3.83 2.33 -5.79
N MET A 102 -3.21 1.20 -6.15
CA MET A 102 -1.85 0.86 -5.70
C MET A 102 -0.75 1.53 -6.54
N THR A 103 -1.06 2.03 -7.73
CA THR A 103 -0.08 2.75 -8.58
C THR A 103 0.50 3.98 -7.87
N PRO A 104 -0.29 4.95 -7.40
CA PRO A 104 0.26 6.12 -6.70
C PRO A 104 0.92 5.74 -5.36
N ALA A 105 0.49 4.64 -4.73
CA ALA A 105 1.12 4.14 -3.51
C ALA A 105 2.53 3.58 -3.79
N LEU A 106 2.71 2.92 -4.93
CA LEU A 106 4.02 2.41 -5.36
C LEU A 106 4.96 3.56 -5.71
N GLU A 107 4.49 4.55 -6.46
CA GLU A 107 5.25 5.75 -6.79
C GLU A 107 5.70 6.48 -5.51
N ALA A 108 4.80 6.66 -4.54
CA ALA A 108 5.15 7.26 -3.25
C ALA A 108 6.15 6.40 -2.45
N PHE A 109 6.11 5.07 -2.59
CA PHE A 109 7.10 4.20 -1.95
C PHE A 109 8.47 4.33 -2.61
N GLU A 110 8.52 4.47 -3.94
CA GLU A 110 9.77 4.77 -4.66
C GLU A 110 10.36 6.12 -4.25
N ASP A 111 9.52 7.14 -4.00
CA ASP A 111 9.96 8.41 -3.43
C ASP A 111 10.60 8.21 -2.05
N ILE A 112 10.01 7.39 -1.17
CA ILE A 112 10.61 7.04 0.12
C ILE A 112 11.99 6.41 -0.06
N MET A 113 12.14 5.49 -1.01
CA MET A 113 13.42 4.84 -1.28
C MET A 113 14.47 5.85 -1.75
N ASP A 114 14.09 6.80 -2.60
CA ASP A 114 14.99 7.88 -3.04
C ASP A 114 15.40 8.79 -1.89
N ILE A 115 14.44 9.20 -1.04
CA ILE A 115 14.70 10.04 0.14
C ILE A 115 15.69 9.35 1.08
N LEU A 116 15.50 8.06 1.34
CA LEU A 116 16.37 7.24 2.17
C LEU A 116 17.67 6.80 1.48
N ARG A 117 17.86 7.17 0.20
CA ARG A 117 18.97 6.72 -0.67
C ARG A 117 19.16 5.20 -0.70
N LEU A 118 18.05 4.47 -0.69
CA LEU A 118 18.01 3.02 -0.77
C LEU A 118 17.80 2.55 -2.23
N PRO A 119 18.35 1.38 -2.61
CA PRO A 119 18.13 0.82 -3.95
C PRO A 119 16.66 0.39 -4.14
N LYS A 120 16.15 0.56 -5.37
CA LYS A 120 14.79 0.16 -5.80
C LYS A 120 14.75 -1.28 -6.34
#